data_AF-A0A971T1Q6-F1
#
_entry.id   AF-A0A971T1Q6-F1
#
_cell.length_a   1.000
_cell.length_b   1.000
_cell.length_c   1.000
_cell.angle_alpha   90.00
_cell.angle_beta   90.00
_cell.angle_gamma   90.00
#
_symmetry.space_group_name_H-M   'P 1'
#
loop_
_entity.id
_entity.type
_entity.pdbx_description
1 polymer ?
#
loop_
_entity_poly.entity_id
_entity_poly.type
_entity_poly.pdbx_seq_one_letter_code
_entity_poly.pdbx_strand_id
1 'polypeptide(L)'
;MTDISEQLDLCHEKYLLDFPAAIRLFSDAGGPEFFELILKSNKTIIISNAFKRYSEIVYKHADPREQNITERIGMMLNSFEKDNRLIISDHSSTIDFFRSFSGDSSVCLILLEHSFSLERMRDEKKPITLSAMIVTDEDILFFDNIQTYLKNDTSYSLHPVSRSTDYLDADIHCNVGDKVYDAEGNAVLLTSKISTGAEGIVFRTEDPKWVAKIYHKGAITPLRWRKLIHMTQKEISAKGICWPSKLLYTFNKIPVGFLMQTGFGHTLGSVFDGPDAVMSVYPEWGRSDVVRVVRRVLEKIIYIHLHGVIIGDIQMKNMMIKDQDHVYLIDMDSVQIEDMPCPVGTEEYTSPELWDFSFSDVLRKPVHEDYSCAILVFCILFCGQHPYSQRFGKETLREEIIEKSFPYISDHCGESLIPIGGYDKIWDALTERLRSMFFEAFRNGARFETIEWYDAINEYAGELEKKAFCDPEAYRLFPHTDLTHREEDSSKPKTYKKSLREAILQASSGLSENESGRSVSYPDHMMYNNQSKSSGNAVTLNHSSPDIAGKASTPCTPSSFAKREDIGVVLDKENPAPLKDIPKQRSGRVASFFAKLRYFFFEHRRVLLLAFLLVLCIVLMMVIAQIFK
;
A
#
# COMPACT_ATOMS: atom_id res chain seq x y z
N MET A 1 1.95 -30.43 20.89
CA MET A 1 3.35 -29.98 20.71
C MET A 1 4.12 -31.20 20.27
N THR A 2 4.29 -31.35 18.96
CA THR A 2 5.27 -32.27 18.38
C THR A 2 6.64 -31.61 18.50
N ASP A 3 7.68 -32.41 18.75
CA ASP A 3 9.06 -31.95 18.86
C ASP A 3 9.50 -31.32 17.52
N ILE A 4 10.22 -30.18 17.55
CA ILE A 4 10.72 -29.52 16.32
C ILE A 4 11.65 -30.46 15.56
N SER A 5 12.36 -31.35 16.26
CA SER A 5 13.20 -32.38 15.63
C SER A 5 12.37 -33.40 14.84
N GLU A 6 11.21 -33.83 15.35
CA GLU A 6 10.31 -34.76 14.64
C GLU A 6 9.69 -34.14 13.38
N GLN A 7 9.49 -32.81 13.37
CA GLN A 7 8.99 -32.08 12.21
C GLN A 7 10.06 -31.83 11.14
N LEU A 8 11.33 -31.66 11.54
CA LEU A 8 12.45 -31.52 10.59
C LEU A 8 12.87 -32.86 9.96
N ASP A 9 12.65 -33.97 10.66
CA ASP A 9 12.86 -35.33 10.15
C ASP A 9 11.79 -35.78 9.13
N LEU A 10 10.79 -34.94 8.84
CA LEU A 10 9.83 -35.18 7.75
C LEU A 10 10.57 -35.36 6.41
N CYS A 11 10.06 -36.28 5.58
CA CYS A 11 10.67 -36.90 4.39
C CYS A 11 11.09 -35.97 3.23
N HIS A 12 11.17 -34.65 3.43
CA HIS A 12 11.55 -33.68 2.41
C HIS A 12 13.08 -33.54 2.33
N GLU A 13 13.64 -33.45 1.12
CA GLU A 13 15.09 -33.28 0.93
C GLU A 13 15.48 -31.79 0.79
N LYS A 14 14.52 -30.93 0.43
CA LYS A 14 14.74 -29.54 0.05
C LYS A 14 13.75 -28.61 0.76
N TYR A 15 14.23 -27.46 1.23
CA TYR A 15 13.41 -26.39 1.79
C TYR A 15 13.50 -25.12 0.95
N LEU A 16 12.35 -24.59 0.54
CA LEU A 16 12.22 -23.30 -0.13
C LEU A 16 12.01 -22.24 0.95
N LEU A 17 13.02 -21.39 1.16
CA LEU A 17 13.02 -20.43 2.25
C LEU A 17 12.60 -19.03 1.75
N ASP A 18 11.52 -18.51 2.33
CA ASP A 18 11.09 -17.12 2.12
C ASP A 18 11.87 -16.14 3.03
N PHE A 19 12.09 -14.92 2.54
CA PHE A 19 12.96 -13.96 3.23
C PHE A 19 12.38 -13.44 4.55
N PRO A 20 11.11 -13.00 4.63
CA PRO A 20 10.46 -12.70 5.91
C PRO A 20 10.54 -13.84 6.93
N ALA A 21 10.37 -15.09 6.48
CA ALA A 21 10.51 -16.26 7.35
C ALA A 21 11.94 -16.39 7.90
N ALA A 22 12.95 -16.17 7.06
CA ALA A 22 14.34 -16.14 7.49
C ALA A 22 14.61 -15.03 8.52
N ILE A 23 14.11 -13.81 8.31
CA ILE A 23 14.25 -12.73 9.31
C ILE A 23 13.64 -13.14 10.65
N ARG A 24 12.43 -13.71 10.67
CA ARG A 24 11.77 -14.18 11.90
C ARG A 24 12.55 -15.28 12.61
N LEU A 25 13.02 -16.28 11.86
CA LEU A 25 13.80 -17.38 12.40
C LEU A 25 15.16 -16.92 12.99
N PHE A 26 15.64 -15.74 12.64
CA PHE A 26 16.90 -15.21 13.15
C PHE A 26 16.72 -14.09 14.18
N SER A 27 15.48 -13.62 14.43
CA SER A 27 15.21 -12.45 15.26
C SER A 27 15.01 -12.70 16.77
N ASP A 28 14.46 -13.84 17.25
CA ASP A 28 14.51 -14.26 18.69
C ASP A 28 13.85 -15.65 19.02
N ALA A 29 14.11 -16.13 20.26
CA ALA A 29 13.62 -17.32 21.03
C ALA A 29 12.94 -18.50 20.29
N GLY A 30 13.75 -19.40 19.73
CA GLY A 30 13.33 -20.69 19.14
C GLY A 30 13.97 -20.94 17.78
N GLY A 31 14.23 -19.86 17.05
CA GLY A 31 14.91 -19.86 15.76
C GLY A 31 16.35 -20.42 15.73
N PRO A 32 17.22 -20.17 16.73
CA PRO A 32 18.56 -20.75 16.76
C PRO A 32 18.58 -22.29 16.84
N GLU A 33 17.58 -22.89 17.49
CA GLU A 33 17.47 -24.35 17.62
C GLU A 33 17.03 -25.00 16.31
N PHE A 34 15.99 -24.44 15.67
CA PHE A 34 15.57 -24.82 14.32
C PHE A 34 16.74 -24.71 13.33
N PHE A 35 17.50 -23.61 13.43
CA PHE A 35 18.65 -23.37 12.58
C PHE A 35 19.78 -24.39 12.79
N GLU A 36 20.15 -24.67 14.04
CA GLU A 36 21.13 -25.70 14.38
C GLU A 36 20.72 -27.08 13.87
N LEU A 37 19.42 -27.39 13.91
CA LEU A 37 18.88 -28.63 13.40
C LEU A 37 18.99 -28.69 11.86
N ILE A 38 18.62 -27.63 11.13
CA ILE A 38 18.78 -27.60 9.66
C ILE A 38 20.26 -27.67 9.27
N LEU A 39 21.16 -26.95 9.95
CA LEU A 39 22.60 -27.02 9.66
C LEU A 39 23.15 -28.44 9.80
N LYS A 40 22.73 -29.17 10.85
CA LYS A 40 23.13 -30.56 11.11
C LYS A 40 22.43 -31.57 10.20
N SER A 41 21.30 -31.18 9.61
CA SER A 41 20.58 -32.00 8.64
C SER A 41 21.32 -32.07 7.29
N ASN A 42 21.06 -33.11 6.50
CA ASN A 42 21.59 -33.24 5.12
C ASN A 42 20.68 -32.57 4.07
N LYS A 43 19.90 -31.57 4.47
CA LYS A 43 18.87 -30.96 3.63
C LYS A 43 19.45 -29.83 2.79
N THR A 44 18.82 -29.57 1.64
CA THR A 44 19.18 -28.49 0.71
C THR A 44 18.28 -27.28 0.94
N ILE A 45 18.84 -26.08 0.97
CA ILE A 45 18.09 -24.82 1.00
C ILE A 45 17.99 -24.24 -0.40
N ILE A 46 16.80 -23.79 -0.77
CA ILE A 46 16.52 -23.10 -2.03
C ILE A 46 15.98 -21.71 -1.73
N ILE A 47 16.59 -20.71 -2.33
CA ILE A 47 16.14 -19.30 -2.24
C ILE A 47 15.89 -18.73 -3.64
N SER A 48 15.00 -17.74 -3.73
CA SER A 48 14.75 -16.99 -4.95
C SER A 48 15.84 -15.93 -5.20
N ASN A 49 15.90 -15.41 -6.43
CA ASN A 49 16.74 -14.24 -6.71
C ASN A 49 16.26 -13.01 -5.91
N ALA A 50 14.94 -12.87 -5.74
CA ALA A 50 14.34 -11.83 -4.90
C ALA A 50 14.84 -11.91 -3.44
N PHE A 51 15.07 -13.10 -2.88
CA PHE A 51 15.63 -13.25 -1.53
C PHE A 51 16.95 -12.48 -1.37
N LYS A 52 17.86 -12.60 -2.35
CA LYS A 52 19.14 -11.89 -2.33
C LYS A 52 18.93 -10.38 -2.35
N ARG A 53 18.02 -9.90 -3.19
CA ARG A 53 17.67 -8.48 -3.28
C ARG A 53 17.09 -7.95 -1.97
N TYR A 54 16.19 -8.70 -1.34
CA TYR A 54 15.63 -8.35 -0.04
C TYR A 54 16.72 -8.25 1.02
N SER A 55 17.64 -9.21 1.06
CA SER A 55 18.82 -9.18 1.95
C SER A 55 19.67 -7.91 1.74
N GLU A 56 20.00 -7.58 0.49
CA GLU A 56 20.76 -6.37 0.14
C GLU A 56 20.05 -5.08 0.60
N ILE A 57 18.73 -5.00 0.39
CA ILE A 57 17.91 -3.84 0.74
C ILE A 57 17.85 -3.65 2.24
N VAL A 58 17.55 -4.71 3.00
CA VAL A 58 17.47 -4.65 4.47
C VAL A 58 18.83 -4.28 5.04
N TYR A 59 19.91 -4.93 4.60
CA TYR A 59 21.26 -4.61 5.07
C TYR A 59 21.61 -3.13 4.89
N LYS A 60 21.24 -2.55 3.75
CA LYS A 60 21.59 -1.17 3.39
C LYS A 60 20.83 -0.10 4.20
N HIS A 61 19.58 -0.38 4.55
CA HIS A 61 18.64 0.66 5.04
C HIS A 61 18.19 0.48 6.48
N ALA A 62 18.18 -0.75 6.99
CA ALA A 62 17.64 -1.06 8.29
C ALA A 62 18.49 -0.49 9.43
N ASP A 63 17.92 -0.59 10.63
CA ASP A 63 18.66 -0.34 11.86
C ASP A 63 19.76 -1.41 12.11
N PRO A 64 20.70 -1.17 13.06
CA PRO A 64 21.76 -2.14 13.36
C PRO A 64 21.29 -3.53 13.81
N ARG A 65 20.07 -3.64 14.37
CA ARG A 65 19.51 -4.92 14.83
C ARG A 65 19.13 -5.78 13.62
N GLU A 66 18.36 -5.25 12.69
CA GLU A 66 18.00 -5.96 11.45
C GLU A 66 19.20 -6.20 10.53
N GLN A 67 20.17 -5.29 10.51
CA GLN A 67 21.46 -5.50 9.83
C GLN A 67 22.18 -6.73 10.36
N ASN A 68 22.27 -6.88 11.68
CA ASN A 68 22.93 -8.04 12.29
C ASN A 68 22.21 -9.36 11.99
N ILE A 69 20.87 -9.36 12.00
CA ILE A 69 20.06 -10.51 11.60
C ILE A 69 20.37 -10.90 10.15
N THR A 70 20.42 -9.92 9.25
CA THR A 70 20.73 -10.15 7.82
C THR A 70 22.15 -10.70 7.61
N GLU A 71 23.14 -10.22 8.37
CA GLU A 71 24.49 -10.76 8.35
C GLU A 71 24.53 -12.23 8.77
N ARG A 72 23.78 -12.62 9.81
CA ARG A 72 23.68 -14.01 10.26
C ARG A 72 23.02 -14.91 9.21
N ILE A 73 21.99 -14.43 8.52
CA ILE A 73 21.39 -15.12 7.37
C ILE A 73 22.44 -15.32 6.26
N GLY A 74 23.24 -14.28 5.97
CA GLY A 74 24.33 -14.38 4.99
C GLY A 74 25.39 -15.43 5.37
N MET A 75 25.79 -15.47 6.64
CA MET A 75 26.72 -16.48 7.16
C MET A 75 26.15 -17.90 7.05
N MET A 76 24.87 -18.08 7.34
CA MET A 76 24.15 -19.34 7.11
C MET A 76 24.27 -19.75 5.64
N LEU A 77 23.84 -18.90 4.72
CA LEU A 77 23.77 -19.24 3.30
C LEU A 77 25.15 -19.63 2.77
N ASN A 78 26.21 -18.94 3.19
CA ASN A 78 27.59 -19.28 2.85
C ASN A 78 28.01 -20.67 3.39
N SER A 79 27.49 -21.10 4.55
CA SER A 79 27.73 -22.46 5.05
C SER A 79 27.08 -23.51 4.15
N PHE A 80 25.82 -23.31 3.75
CA PHE A 80 25.13 -24.21 2.82
C PHE A 80 25.80 -24.22 1.44
N GLU A 81 26.29 -23.07 0.97
CA GLU A 81 27.02 -22.97 -0.30
C GLU A 81 28.31 -23.79 -0.28
N LYS A 82 29.12 -23.71 0.79
CA LYS A 82 30.35 -24.50 0.95
C LYS A 82 30.10 -26.01 0.94
N ASP A 83 28.96 -26.43 1.48
CA ASP A 83 28.55 -27.83 1.50
C ASP A 83 27.87 -28.29 0.20
N ASN A 84 27.72 -27.42 -0.82
CA ASN A 84 26.92 -27.65 -2.03
C ASN A 84 25.44 -27.97 -1.75
N ARG A 85 24.89 -27.37 -0.70
CA ARG A 85 23.49 -27.53 -0.23
C ARG A 85 22.66 -26.25 -0.34
N LEU A 86 23.13 -25.26 -1.11
CA LEU A 86 22.38 -24.04 -1.44
C LEU A 86 22.07 -24.01 -2.94
N ILE A 87 20.81 -23.83 -3.28
CA ILE A 87 20.35 -23.56 -4.65
C ILE A 87 19.76 -22.15 -4.68
N ILE A 88 20.17 -21.36 -5.66
CA ILE A 88 19.60 -20.04 -5.92
C ILE A 88 18.85 -20.13 -7.24
N SER A 89 17.56 -19.85 -7.21
CA SER A 89 16.71 -19.79 -8.38
C SER A 89 16.80 -18.41 -9.06
N ASP A 90 16.66 -18.36 -10.38
CA ASP A 90 16.63 -17.12 -11.16
C ASP A 90 15.27 -16.38 -11.09
N HIS A 91 14.27 -16.94 -10.39
CA HIS A 91 12.95 -16.31 -10.27
C HIS A 91 12.96 -15.13 -9.30
N SER A 92 12.42 -14.00 -9.75
CA SER A 92 12.13 -12.82 -8.90
C SER A 92 10.66 -12.76 -8.47
N SER A 93 9.73 -13.20 -9.33
CA SER A 93 8.31 -13.36 -9.00
C SER A 93 8.13 -14.48 -7.97
N THR A 94 7.41 -14.18 -6.90
CA THR A 94 7.16 -15.08 -5.77
C THR A 94 6.36 -16.29 -6.22
N ILE A 95 5.32 -16.06 -7.02
CA ILE A 95 4.44 -17.13 -7.49
C ILE A 95 5.14 -18.01 -8.52
N ASP A 96 5.92 -17.44 -9.43
CA ASP A 96 6.65 -18.23 -10.43
C ASP A 96 7.75 -19.06 -9.77
N PHE A 97 8.41 -18.52 -8.75
CA PHE A 97 9.34 -19.27 -7.92
C PHE A 97 8.66 -20.50 -7.29
N PHE A 98 7.54 -20.33 -6.58
CA PHE A 98 6.87 -21.47 -5.95
C PHE A 98 6.28 -22.48 -6.95
N ARG A 99 5.82 -22.00 -8.11
CA ARG A 99 5.30 -22.86 -9.19
C ARG A 99 6.35 -23.73 -9.82
N SER A 100 7.58 -23.23 -9.96
CA SER A 100 8.68 -24.00 -10.57
C SER A 100 8.98 -25.32 -9.84
N PHE A 101 8.58 -25.44 -8.57
CA PHE A 101 8.72 -26.64 -7.75
C PHE A 101 7.39 -27.39 -7.52
N SER A 102 6.27 -26.90 -8.06
CA SER A 102 4.97 -27.54 -7.86
C SER A 102 4.95 -28.95 -8.46
N GLY A 103 4.71 -29.95 -7.62
CA GLY A 103 4.74 -31.36 -7.98
C GLY A 103 5.98 -32.12 -7.49
N ASP A 104 7.00 -31.43 -6.97
CA ASP A 104 8.11 -32.08 -6.28
C ASP A 104 7.72 -32.37 -4.81
N SER A 105 7.44 -33.64 -4.49
CA SER A 105 7.10 -34.04 -3.11
C SER A 105 8.30 -34.01 -2.16
N SER A 106 9.52 -33.85 -2.67
CA SER A 106 10.73 -33.69 -1.84
C SER A 106 10.91 -32.26 -1.32
N VAL A 107 10.08 -31.32 -1.78
CA VAL A 107 10.15 -29.90 -1.46
C VAL A 107 9.14 -29.51 -0.38
N CYS A 108 9.58 -28.71 0.59
CA CYS A 108 8.73 -28.05 1.57
C CYS A 108 8.97 -26.53 1.59
N LEU A 109 7.90 -25.73 1.60
CA LEU A 109 7.95 -24.27 1.73
C LEU A 109 8.16 -23.87 3.19
N ILE A 110 8.99 -22.86 3.46
CA ILE A 110 9.10 -22.21 4.77
C ILE A 110 8.64 -20.76 4.59
N LEU A 111 7.47 -20.42 5.14
CA LEU A 111 6.82 -19.11 4.99
C LEU A 111 6.55 -18.48 6.36
N LEU A 112 6.57 -17.15 6.41
CA LEU A 112 6.08 -16.41 7.58
C LEU A 112 4.56 -16.22 7.48
N GLU A 113 3.86 -16.39 8.60
CA GLU A 113 2.44 -16.06 8.68
C GLU A 113 2.17 -14.60 8.28
N HIS A 114 1.06 -14.36 7.59
CA HIS A 114 0.66 -13.03 7.10
C HIS A 114 1.71 -12.29 6.23
N SER A 115 2.71 -12.98 5.70
CA SER A 115 3.69 -12.41 4.77
C SER A 115 3.05 -12.06 3.42
N PHE A 116 3.66 -11.11 2.70
CA PHE A 116 3.27 -10.81 1.31
C PHE A 116 3.32 -12.06 0.43
N SER A 117 4.32 -12.93 0.61
CA SER A 117 4.45 -14.19 -0.11
C SER A 117 3.23 -15.09 0.09
N LEU A 118 2.75 -15.19 1.34
CA LEU A 118 1.54 -15.97 1.68
C LEU A 118 0.27 -15.33 1.11
N GLU A 119 0.09 -14.01 1.24
CA GLU A 119 -1.10 -13.31 0.71
C GLU A 119 -1.15 -13.39 -0.83
N ARG A 120 0.00 -13.32 -1.51
CA ARG A 120 0.09 -13.58 -2.95
C ARG A 120 -0.40 -14.99 -3.31
N MET A 121 -0.05 -16.00 -2.52
CA MET A 121 -0.54 -17.37 -2.74
C MET A 121 -2.06 -17.50 -2.54
N ARG A 122 -2.66 -16.69 -1.65
CA ARG A 122 -4.12 -16.66 -1.45
C ARG A 122 -4.87 -16.11 -2.66
N ASP A 123 -4.30 -15.09 -3.29
CA ASP A 123 -4.90 -14.41 -4.45
C ASP A 123 -4.72 -15.18 -5.76
N GLU A 124 -3.92 -16.24 -5.74
CA GLU A 124 -3.56 -16.96 -6.94
C GLU A 124 -4.71 -17.83 -7.46
N LYS A 125 -5.02 -17.70 -8.76
CA LYS A 125 -6.11 -18.45 -9.41
C LYS A 125 -5.80 -19.94 -9.52
N LYS A 126 -4.53 -20.29 -9.69
CA LYS A 126 -4.06 -21.68 -9.75
C LYS A 126 -3.40 -22.07 -8.42
N PRO A 127 -4.06 -22.87 -7.56
CA PRO A 127 -3.57 -23.15 -6.22
C PRO A 127 -2.25 -23.92 -6.26
N ILE A 128 -1.29 -23.50 -5.43
CA ILE A 128 -0.02 -24.19 -5.18
C ILE A 128 -0.26 -25.27 -4.13
N THR A 129 0.23 -26.49 -4.35
CA THR A 129 -0.07 -27.67 -3.52
C THR A 129 1.16 -28.27 -2.81
N LEU A 130 2.14 -27.45 -2.50
CA LEU A 130 3.36 -27.87 -1.79
C LEU A 130 3.09 -28.10 -0.29
N SER A 131 3.88 -28.95 0.35
CA SER A 131 3.94 -28.97 1.82
C SER A 131 4.55 -27.68 2.32
N ALA A 132 4.20 -27.27 3.54
CA ALA A 132 4.64 -26.00 4.09
C ALA A 132 4.83 -26.04 5.60
N MET A 133 5.86 -25.34 6.05
CA MET A 133 6.12 -24.93 7.42
C MET A 133 5.79 -23.45 7.54
N ILE A 134 4.82 -23.12 8.38
CA ILE A 134 4.42 -21.74 8.67
C ILE A 134 5.10 -21.32 9.97
N VAL A 135 5.99 -20.34 9.86
CA VAL A 135 6.64 -19.70 10.99
C VAL A 135 5.67 -18.68 11.57
N THR A 136 5.35 -18.81 12.85
CA THR A 136 4.50 -17.88 13.60
C THR A 136 5.30 -17.15 14.67
N ASP A 137 4.64 -16.29 15.45
CA ASP A 137 5.27 -15.67 16.60
C ASP A 137 5.70 -16.66 17.70
N GLU A 138 4.98 -17.78 17.86
CA GLU A 138 5.19 -18.72 18.98
C GLU A 138 5.74 -20.09 18.54
N ASP A 139 5.42 -20.54 17.32
CA ASP A 139 5.62 -21.93 16.88
C ASP A 139 5.97 -22.02 15.38
N ILE A 140 6.37 -23.22 14.96
CA ILE A 140 6.44 -23.60 13.54
C ILE A 140 5.39 -24.68 13.28
N LEU A 141 4.49 -24.43 12.33
CA LEU A 141 3.36 -25.29 12.02
C LEU A 141 3.58 -25.99 10.69
N PHE A 142 3.62 -27.33 10.70
CA PHE A 142 3.74 -28.13 9.48
C PHE A 142 2.38 -28.51 8.88
N PHE A 143 2.31 -28.44 7.56
CA PHE A 143 1.17 -28.86 6.76
C PHE A 143 1.64 -29.67 5.55
N ASP A 144 1.08 -30.86 5.34
CA ASP A 144 1.34 -31.69 4.14
C ASP A 144 0.96 -30.96 2.84
N ASN A 145 0.04 -30.00 2.94
CA ASN A 145 -0.39 -29.16 1.83
C ASN A 145 -0.76 -27.77 2.35
N ILE A 146 -0.11 -26.74 1.80
CA ILE A 146 -0.35 -25.33 2.14
C ILE A 146 -1.81 -24.92 2.01
N GLN A 147 -2.57 -25.51 1.08
CA GLN A 147 -3.99 -25.23 0.91
C GLN A 147 -4.82 -25.57 2.16
N THR A 148 -4.35 -26.51 2.99
CA THR A 148 -4.98 -26.83 4.28
C THR A 148 -4.87 -25.66 5.24
N TYR A 149 -3.70 -25.01 5.29
CA TYR A 149 -3.51 -23.80 6.09
C TYR A 149 -4.34 -22.65 5.52
N LEU A 150 -4.26 -22.37 4.22
CA LEU A 150 -4.97 -21.25 3.59
C LEU A 150 -6.50 -21.33 3.72
N LYS A 151 -7.08 -22.54 3.81
CA LYS A 151 -8.52 -22.74 4.05
C LYS A 151 -8.96 -22.48 5.49
N ASN A 152 -8.07 -22.74 6.46
CA ASN A 152 -8.38 -22.63 7.88
C ASN A 152 -8.00 -21.26 8.45
N ASP A 153 -6.91 -20.68 7.95
CA ASP A 153 -6.45 -19.35 8.28
C ASP A 153 -7.15 -18.33 7.36
N THR A 154 -8.03 -17.51 7.94
CA THR A 154 -8.70 -16.44 7.22
C THR A 154 -7.77 -15.23 7.16
N SER A 155 -7.56 -14.67 5.96
CA SER A 155 -6.93 -13.35 5.80
C SER A 155 -7.64 -12.32 6.69
N TYR A 156 -6.94 -11.24 7.04
CA TYR A 156 -7.48 -10.22 7.92
C TYR A 156 -8.87 -9.77 7.48
N SER A 157 -9.78 -9.70 8.43
CA SER A 157 -11.09 -9.06 8.24
C SER A 157 -11.02 -7.65 8.77
N LEU A 158 -11.61 -6.69 8.05
CA LEU A 158 -11.65 -5.27 8.45
C LEU A 158 -11.93 -5.09 9.95
N HIS A 159 -11.04 -4.41 10.66
CA HIS A 159 -11.18 -4.19 12.09
C HIS A 159 -12.52 -3.49 12.37
N PRO A 160 -13.34 -3.92 13.35
CA PRO A 160 -14.67 -3.34 13.60
C PRO A 160 -14.66 -1.83 13.84
N VAL A 161 -13.58 -1.32 14.46
CA VAL A 161 -13.35 0.11 14.70
C VAL A 161 -13.25 0.95 13.42
N SER A 162 -12.95 0.35 12.27
CA SER A 162 -12.81 1.08 11.00
C SER A 162 -14.12 1.72 10.54
N ARG A 163 -15.26 1.22 11.04
CA ARG A 163 -16.59 1.77 10.78
C ARG A 163 -16.99 2.88 11.75
N SER A 164 -16.20 3.14 12.79
CA SER A 164 -16.47 4.23 13.73
C SER A 164 -16.11 5.56 13.08
N THR A 165 -17.08 6.47 13.06
CA THR A 165 -16.89 7.88 12.71
C THR A 165 -16.61 8.74 13.95
N ASP A 166 -16.42 8.12 15.11
CA ASP A 166 -16.11 8.85 16.34
C ASP A 166 -14.73 9.51 16.21
N TYR A 167 -14.55 10.60 16.95
CA TYR A 167 -13.29 11.29 17.02
C TYR A 167 -13.09 11.90 18.40
N LEU A 168 -11.84 12.22 18.70
CA LEU A 168 -11.50 12.99 19.88
C LEU A 168 -11.95 14.45 19.70
N ASP A 169 -13.12 14.77 20.25
CA ASP A 169 -13.65 16.14 20.29
C ASP A 169 -13.03 16.90 21.47
N ALA A 170 -11.75 17.24 21.33
CA ALA A 170 -11.05 18.10 22.26
C ALA A 170 -10.56 19.33 21.51
N ASP A 171 -10.84 20.52 22.04
CA ASP A 171 -10.28 21.79 21.56
C ASP A 171 -8.79 21.84 21.93
N ILE A 172 -7.97 21.16 21.13
CA ILE A 172 -6.52 21.15 21.28
C ILE A 172 -5.91 21.91 20.12
N HIS A 173 -5.23 22.99 20.46
CA HIS A 173 -4.44 23.77 19.51
C HIS A 173 -3.02 23.85 20.03
N CYS A 174 -2.10 23.16 19.37
CA CYS A 174 -0.68 23.32 19.62
C CYS A 174 -0.11 24.34 18.63
N ASN A 175 0.63 25.31 19.15
CA ASN A 175 1.29 26.37 18.41
C ASN A 175 2.81 26.26 18.55
N VAL A 176 3.51 27.07 17.75
CA VAL A 176 4.95 27.27 17.93
C VAL A 176 5.21 27.83 19.34
N GLY A 177 6.14 27.21 20.06
CA GLY A 177 6.48 27.52 21.45
C GLY A 177 5.81 26.60 22.48
N ASP A 178 4.80 25.81 22.10
CA ASP A 178 4.13 24.89 23.01
C ASP A 178 4.97 23.63 23.27
N LYS A 179 4.76 23.03 24.44
CA LYS A 179 5.34 21.73 24.81
C LYS A 179 4.27 20.64 24.77
N VAL A 180 4.56 19.59 24.03
CA VAL A 180 3.83 18.31 24.06
C VAL A 180 4.71 17.25 24.71
N TYR A 181 4.15 16.11 25.09
CA TYR A 181 4.83 15.10 25.89
C TYR A 181 4.71 13.74 25.23
N ASP A 182 5.80 12.97 25.19
CA ASP A 182 5.72 11.57 24.79
C ASP A 182 5.06 10.70 25.87
N ALA A 183 4.88 9.40 25.57
CA ALA A 183 4.25 8.45 26.49
C ALA A 183 5.04 8.32 27.81
N GLU A 184 6.36 8.46 27.76
CA GLU A 184 7.26 8.43 28.93
C GLU A 184 7.23 9.74 29.74
N GLY A 185 6.64 10.80 29.20
CA GLY A 185 6.54 12.11 29.85
C GLY A 185 7.69 13.07 29.52
N ASN A 186 8.54 12.73 28.56
CA ASN A 186 9.56 13.66 28.06
C ASN A 186 8.89 14.78 27.27
N ALA A 187 9.27 16.02 27.57
CA ALA A 187 8.76 17.18 26.86
C ALA A 187 9.40 17.35 25.49
N VAL A 188 8.60 17.76 24.52
CA VAL A 188 8.99 18.09 23.14
C VAL A 188 8.48 19.49 22.85
N LEU A 189 9.40 20.43 22.62
CA LEU A 189 9.06 21.79 22.23
C LEU A 189 8.81 21.87 20.72
N LEU A 190 7.70 22.49 20.32
CA LEU A 190 7.38 22.77 18.92
C LEU A 190 8.05 24.07 18.49
N THR A 191 9.11 24.00 17.70
CA THR A 191 10.01 25.15 17.45
C THR A 191 9.62 25.98 16.23
N SER A 192 9.10 25.35 15.18
CA SER A 192 8.58 26.07 14.01
C SER A 192 7.61 25.21 13.21
N LYS A 193 6.73 25.84 12.44
CA LYS A 193 5.82 25.17 11.52
C LYS A 193 6.55 24.82 10.21
N ILE A 194 6.39 23.58 9.72
CA ILE A 194 6.94 23.13 8.42
C ILE A 194 5.86 23.19 7.35
N SER A 195 4.72 22.55 7.61
CA SER A 195 3.63 22.41 6.64
C SER A 195 2.28 22.26 7.34
N THR A 196 1.20 22.46 6.59
CA THR A 196 -0.17 22.18 7.03
C THR A 196 -0.84 21.35 5.96
N GLY A 197 -1.30 20.17 6.35
CA GLY A 197 -2.14 19.32 5.53
C GLY A 197 -3.60 19.39 5.97
N ALA A 198 -4.44 18.59 5.32
CA ALA A 198 -5.86 18.45 5.65
C ALA A 198 -6.09 17.85 7.04
N GLU A 199 -5.17 17.02 7.53
CA GLU A 199 -5.35 16.27 8.79
C GLU A 199 -4.61 16.87 9.98
N GLY A 200 -3.55 17.65 9.74
CA GLY A 200 -2.73 18.19 10.79
C GLY A 200 -1.62 19.11 10.32
N ILE A 201 -0.80 19.52 11.28
CA ILE A 201 0.34 20.42 11.12
C ILE A 201 1.61 19.66 11.49
N VAL A 202 2.64 19.81 10.66
CA VAL A 202 3.97 19.26 10.97
C VAL A 202 4.84 20.38 11.53
N PHE A 203 5.44 20.13 12.70
CA PHE A 203 6.33 21.04 13.41
C PHE A 203 7.75 20.49 13.48
N ARG A 204 8.74 21.39 13.42
CA ARG A 204 10.10 21.10 13.89
C ARG A 204 10.09 20.94 15.40
N THR A 205 10.99 20.12 15.92
CA THR A 205 11.27 20.02 17.36
C THR A 205 12.62 20.66 17.69
N GLU A 206 13.03 20.63 18.96
CA GLU A 206 14.39 21.03 19.36
C GLU A 206 15.46 20.08 18.82
N ASP A 207 15.13 18.81 18.64
CA ASP A 207 16.01 17.83 18.01
C ASP A 207 15.76 17.84 16.48
N PRO A 208 16.74 18.25 15.66
CA PRO A 208 16.58 18.29 14.20
C PRO A 208 16.36 16.92 13.56
N LYS A 209 16.57 15.82 14.30
CA LYS A 209 16.23 14.47 13.86
C LYS A 209 14.71 14.24 13.81
N TRP A 210 13.94 14.94 14.65
CA TRP A 210 12.52 14.68 14.84
C TRP A 210 11.63 15.84 14.41
N VAL A 211 10.50 15.48 13.80
CA VAL A 211 9.35 16.36 13.58
C VAL A 211 8.13 15.80 14.30
N ALA A 212 7.25 16.69 14.72
CA ALA A 212 5.98 16.34 15.36
C ALA A 212 4.83 16.60 14.37
N LYS A 213 4.04 15.58 14.04
CA LYS A 213 2.74 15.76 13.36
C LYS A 213 1.68 15.90 14.44
N ILE A 214 1.03 17.06 14.50
CA ILE A 214 -0.08 17.36 15.41
C ILE A 214 -1.36 17.42 14.59
N TYR A 215 -2.35 16.62 14.97
CA TYR A 215 -3.61 16.55 14.23
C TYR A 215 -4.51 17.77 14.51
N HIS A 216 -5.31 18.14 13.51
CA HIS A 216 -6.38 19.12 13.69
C HIS A 216 -7.51 18.55 14.54
N LYS A 217 -8.38 19.43 15.04
CA LYS A 217 -9.62 19.03 15.70
C LYS A 217 -10.44 18.10 14.80
N GLY A 218 -10.96 17.01 15.36
CA GLY A 218 -11.77 16.04 14.63
C GLY A 218 -10.99 15.01 13.79
N ALA A 219 -9.66 15.13 13.69
CA ALA A 219 -8.87 14.20 12.90
C ALA A 219 -8.44 12.94 13.68
N ILE A 220 -8.40 12.95 15.01
CA ILE A 220 -8.00 11.76 15.79
C ILE A 220 -9.20 10.83 15.98
N THR A 221 -9.33 9.85 15.10
CA THR A 221 -10.35 8.77 15.22
C THR A 221 -9.82 7.59 16.04
N PRO A 222 -10.70 6.73 16.60
CA PRO A 222 -10.28 5.50 17.28
C PRO A 222 -9.42 4.59 16.40
N LEU A 223 -9.74 4.45 15.11
CA LEU A 223 -8.94 3.70 14.15
C LEU A 223 -7.52 4.28 14.05
N ARG A 224 -7.41 5.58 13.81
CA ARG A 224 -6.13 6.26 13.63
C ARG A 224 -5.26 6.14 14.87
N TRP A 225 -5.82 6.39 16.05
CA TRP A 225 -5.05 6.30 17.30
C TRP A 225 -4.62 4.86 17.61
N ARG A 226 -5.50 3.87 17.39
CA ARG A 226 -5.15 2.45 17.52
C ARG A 226 -4.04 2.04 16.57
N LYS A 227 -4.10 2.49 15.31
CA LYS A 227 -3.06 2.26 14.33
C LYS A 227 -1.72 2.84 14.80
N LEU A 228 -1.70 4.09 15.26
CA LEU A 228 -0.47 4.71 15.76
C LEU A 228 0.13 3.96 16.95
N ILE A 229 -0.70 3.47 17.90
CA ILE A 229 -0.22 2.62 19.00
C ILE A 229 0.50 1.39 18.43
N HIS A 230 -0.13 0.69 17.48
CA HIS A 230 0.43 -0.51 16.86
C HIS A 230 1.73 -0.20 16.08
N MET A 231 1.77 0.92 15.36
CA MET A 231 2.95 1.37 14.63
C MET A 231 4.14 1.62 15.56
N THR A 232 3.91 2.22 16.74
CA THR A 232 4.98 2.43 17.72
C THR A 232 5.50 1.14 18.34
N GLN A 233 4.67 0.09 18.40
CA GLN A 233 5.07 -1.24 18.91
C GLN A 233 5.87 -2.06 17.88
N LYS A 234 5.59 -1.87 16.59
CA LYS A 234 6.26 -2.59 15.50
C LYS A 234 7.68 -2.08 15.22
N GLU A 235 8.02 -0.90 15.73
CA GLU A 235 9.38 -0.30 15.72
C GLU A 235 10.10 -0.34 14.35
N ILE A 236 9.37 -0.10 13.26
CA ILE A 236 9.99 -0.06 11.92
C ILE A 236 10.91 1.17 11.85
N SER A 237 12.21 0.91 11.69
CA SER A 237 13.23 1.95 11.65
C SER A 237 14.19 1.72 10.48
N ALA A 238 14.14 2.62 9.50
CA ALA A 238 15.06 2.62 8.37
C ALA A 238 15.33 4.04 7.89
N LYS A 239 16.52 4.23 7.29
CA LYS A 239 16.91 5.54 6.74
C LYS A 239 15.92 5.98 5.67
N GLY A 240 15.38 7.19 5.84
CA GLY A 240 14.46 7.77 4.88
C GLY A 240 13.04 7.20 4.95
N ILE A 241 12.64 6.57 6.06
CA ILE A 241 11.25 6.22 6.31
C ILE A 241 10.78 7.02 7.53
N CYS A 242 9.86 7.96 7.31
CA CYS A 242 9.30 8.80 8.38
C CYS A 242 8.22 8.04 9.15
N TRP A 243 8.60 6.95 9.82
CA TRP A 243 7.69 6.09 10.59
C TRP A 243 7.28 6.75 11.92
N PRO A 244 5.98 6.71 12.30
CA PRO A 244 5.52 7.10 13.63
C PRO A 244 6.26 6.32 14.73
N SER A 245 7.06 7.02 15.52
CA SER A 245 7.97 6.42 16.49
C SER A 245 7.52 6.61 17.94
N LYS A 246 6.87 7.74 18.25
CA LYS A 246 6.36 8.01 19.61
C LYS A 246 5.03 8.75 19.54
N LEU A 247 4.08 8.35 20.38
CA LEU A 247 2.82 9.08 20.55
C LEU A 247 3.04 10.35 21.35
N LEU A 248 2.32 11.41 21.00
CA LEU A 248 2.38 12.71 21.65
C LEU A 248 1.06 13.04 22.32
N TYR A 249 1.17 13.69 23.48
CA TYR A 249 0.07 14.09 24.34
C TYR A 249 0.23 15.54 24.82
N THR A 250 -0.87 16.16 25.22
CA THR A 250 -0.82 17.35 26.07
C THR A 250 -0.31 17.01 27.47
N PHE A 251 -0.03 18.03 28.29
CA PHE A 251 0.31 17.83 29.70
C PHE A 251 -0.75 17.02 30.47
N ASN A 252 -2.03 17.20 30.12
CA ASN A 252 -3.17 16.48 30.70
C ASN A 252 -3.37 15.08 30.10
N LYS A 253 -2.37 14.53 29.40
CA LYS A 253 -2.39 13.19 28.76
C LYS A 253 -3.47 13.02 27.70
N ILE A 254 -3.88 14.11 27.05
CA ILE A 254 -4.82 14.06 25.92
C ILE A 254 -4.02 13.80 24.63
N PRO A 255 -4.38 12.81 23.80
CA PRO A 255 -3.74 12.55 22.51
C PRO A 255 -3.71 13.77 21.58
N VAL A 256 -2.57 14.02 20.93
CA VAL A 256 -2.44 15.13 19.96
C VAL A 256 -1.79 14.74 18.64
N GLY A 257 -0.98 13.68 18.61
CA GLY A 257 -0.21 13.36 17.42
C GLY A 257 0.93 12.41 17.71
N PHE A 258 2.02 12.53 16.94
CA PHE A 258 3.17 11.65 17.06
C PHE A 258 4.47 12.31 16.59
N LEU A 259 5.60 11.74 17.01
CA LEU A 259 6.93 12.02 16.48
C LEU A 259 7.30 11.05 15.36
N MET A 260 8.00 11.57 14.36
CA MET A 260 8.62 10.77 13.29
C MET A 260 9.95 11.40 12.87
N GLN A 261 10.80 10.60 12.22
CA GLN A 261 12.05 11.10 11.67
C GLN A 261 11.81 12.19 10.62
N THR A 262 12.74 13.13 10.54
CA THR A 262 12.67 14.25 9.60
C THR A 262 12.96 13.81 8.17
N GLY A 263 12.04 14.08 7.25
CA GLY A 263 12.28 14.03 5.81
C GLY A 263 12.90 15.32 5.29
N PHE A 264 13.82 15.23 4.33
CA PHE A 264 14.56 16.38 3.79
C PHE A 264 14.33 16.59 2.30
N GLY A 265 14.42 17.85 1.87
CA GLY A 265 14.38 18.24 0.46
C GLY A 265 12.99 18.63 -0.04
N HIS A 266 12.72 18.35 -1.31
CA HIS A 266 11.49 18.69 -2.03
C HIS A 266 10.60 17.45 -2.20
N THR A 267 9.29 17.59 -2.38
CA THR A 267 8.47 16.41 -2.72
C THR A 267 8.81 15.93 -4.12
N LEU A 268 8.80 14.61 -4.38
CA LEU A 268 9.03 14.08 -5.73
C LEU A 268 8.01 14.68 -6.70
N GLY A 269 6.76 14.87 -6.27
CA GLY A 269 5.72 15.49 -7.11
C GLY A 269 6.00 16.95 -7.49
N SER A 270 6.82 17.68 -6.72
CA SER A 270 7.24 19.04 -7.10
C SER A 270 8.49 19.06 -7.98
N VAL A 271 9.35 18.05 -7.85
CA VAL A 271 10.56 17.91 -8.66
C VAL A 271 10.22 17.37 -10.04
N PHE A 272 9.43 16.29 -10.09
CA PHE A 272 8.99 15.61 -11.29
C PHE A 272 7.62 16.14 -11.74
N ASP A 273 7.52 17.45 -11.95
CA ASP A 273 6.35 18.14 -12.53
C ASP A 273 6.68 18.64 -13.94
N GLY A 274 7.35 17.79 -14.72
CA GLY A 274 7.85 18.10 -16.05
C GLY A 274 9.32 18.55 -16.10
N PRO A 275 9.85 18.80 -17.31
CA PRO A 275 11.27 19.05 -17.54
C PRO A 275 11.84 20.25 -16.78
N ASP A 276 11.15 21.39 -16.83
CA ASP A 276 11.60 22.63 -16.23
C ASP A 276 11.73 22.52 -14.71
N ALA A 277 10.81 21.79 -14.07
CA ALA A 277 10.83 21.57 -12.62
C ALA A 277 12.07 20.80 -12.20
N VAL A 278 12.37 19.67 -12.86
CA VAL A 278 13.55 18.86 -12.54
C VAL A 278 14.83 19.66 -12.76
N MET A 279 14.94 20.37 -13.89
CA MET A 279 16.14 21.16 -14.21
C MET A 279 16.32 22.39 -13.33
N SER A 280 15.23 22.96 -12.81
CA SER A 280 15.31 24.09 -11.86
C SER A 280 15.91 23.69 -10.52
N VAL A 281 15.64 22.46 -10.07
CA VAL A 281 16.13 21.94 -8.79
C VAL A 281 17.47 21.23 -8.96
N TYR A 282 17.63 20.49 -10.05
CA TYR A 282 18.79 19.63 -10.33
C TYR A 282 19.28 19.79 -11.78
N PRO A 283 19.93 20.93 -12.12
CA PRO A 283 20.33 21.24 -13.50
C PRO A 283 21.37 20.29 -14.09
N GLU A 284 22.17 19.64 -13.24
CA GLU A 284 23.26 18.74 -13.65
C GLU A 284 22.84 17.27 -13.76
N TRP A 285 21.56 16.95 -13.55
CA TRP A 285 21.10 15.56 -13.58
C TRP A 285 21.05 14.97 -14.98
N GLY A 286 21.40 13.68 -15.07
CA GLY A 286 21.17 12.85 -16.24
C GLY A 286 20.19 11.71 -15.94
N ARG A 287 20.01 10.79 -16.90
CA ARG A 287 19.12 9.61 -16.70
C ARG A 287 19.58 8.74 -15.54
N SER A 288 20.89 8.64 -15.32
CA SER A 288 21.44 7.85 -14.22
C SER A 288 20.95 8.34 -12.85
N ASP A 289 20.72 9.64 -12.68
CA ASP A 289 20.19 10.22 -11.44
C ASP A 289 18.74 9.84 -11.23
N VAL A 290 17.89 9.97 -12.26
CA VAL A 290 16.48 9.57 -12.21
C VAL A 290 16.34 8.08 -11.89
N VAL A 291 17.13 7.23 -12.55
CA VAL A 291 17.14 5.78 -12.30
C VAL A 291 17.59 5.47 -10.87
N ARG A 292 18.60 6.19 -10.33
CA ARG A 292 18.98 6.08 -8.92
C ARG A 292 17.83 6.45 -7.99
N VAL A 293 17.07 7.51 -8.29
CA VAL A 293 15.89 7.90 -7.50
C VAL A 293 14.84 6.80 -7.49
N VAL A 294 14.47 6.25 -8.65
CA VAL A 294 13.51 5.14 -8.76
C VAL A 294 13.98 3.96 -7.91
N ARG A 295 15.27 3.59 -8.01
CA ARG A 295 15.86 2.54 -7.19
C ARG A 295 15.69 2.84 -5.70
N ARG A 296 16.01 4.06 -5.24
CA ARG A 296 15.88 4.47 -3.83
C ARG A 296 14.45 4.49 -3.31
N VAL A 297 13.48 4.73 -4.18
CA VAL A 297 12.05 4.67 -3.89
C VAL A 297 11.63 3.22 -3.71
N LEU A 298 11.94 2.35 -4.68
CA LEU A 298 11.59 0.93 -4.64
C LEU A 298 12.22 0.22 -3.44
N GLU A 299 13.49 0.51 -3.11
CA GLU A 299 14.16 -0.01 -1.92
C GLU A 299 13.32 0.21 -0.64
N LYS A 300 12.70 1.39 -0.49
CA LYS A 300 11.90 1.73 0.70
C LYS A 300 10.52 1.10 0.68
N ILE A 301 9.87 1.04 -0.47
CA ILE A 301 8.58 0.36 -0.63
C ILE A 301 8.75 -1.12 -0.30
N ILE A 302 9.77 -1.77 -0.86
CA ILE A 302 10.11 -3.17 -0.59
C ILE A 302 10.37 -3.36 0.91
N TYR A 303 11.14 -2.48 1.55
CA TYR A 303 11.39 -2.58 2.99
C TYR A 303 10.09 -2.55 3.81
N ILE A 304 9.14 -1.66 3.48
CA ILE A 304 7.83 -1.60 4.16
C ILE A 304 7.01 -2.88 3.88
N HIS A 305 7.01 -3.39 2.65
CA HIS A 305 6.32 -4.63 2.28
C HIS A 305 6.89 -5.86 3.01
N LEU A 306 8.22 -5.94 3.19
CA LEU A 306 8.88 -7.01 3.96
C LEU A 306 8.47 -7.01 5.43
N HIS A 307 8.03 -5.87 5.93
CA HIS A 307 7.44 -5.69 7.25
C HIS A 307 5.94 -6.00 7.29
N GLY A 308 5.32 -6.53 6.23
CA GLY A 308 3.89 -6.86 6.22
C GLY A 308 2.96 -5.64 6.24
N VAL A 309 3.47 -4.48 5.81
CA VAL A 309 2.71 -3.21 5.78
C VAL A 309 2.39 -2.86 4.33
N ILE A 310 1.14 -2.47 4.07
CA ILE A 310 0.68 -1.98 2.76
C ILE A 310 0.61 -0.44 2.82
N ILE A 311 1.30 0.25 1.92
CA ILE A 311 1.38 1.73 1.98
C ILE A 311 0.02 2.35 1.63
N GLY A 312 -0.67 1.83 0.61
CA GLY A 312 -2.02 2.21 0.21
C GLY A 312 -2.10 3.48 -0.64
N ASP A 313 -1.34 4.53 -0.30
CA ASP A 313 -1.30 5.79 -1.06
C ASP A 313 0.10 6.06 -1.65
N ILE A 314 0.59 5.09 -2.43
CA ILE A 314 1.86 5.17 -3.17
C ILE A 314 1.73 6.22 -4.28
N GLN A 315 2.44 7.33 -4.13
CA GLN A 315 2.53 8.39 -5.14
C GLN A 315 3.70 9.33 -4.87
N MET A 316 4.04 10.18 -5.84
CA MET A 316 5.17 11.11 -5.73
C MET A 316 4.98 12.21 -4.67
N LYS A 317 3.75 12.60 -4.31
CA LYS A 317 3.52 13.65 -3.29
C LYS A 317 3.86 13.20 -1.87
N ASN A 318 3.78 11.90 -1.60
CA ASN A 318 4.07 11.28 -0.30
C ASN A 318 5.54 10.83 -0.18
N MET A 319 6.40 11.38 -1.03
CA MET A 319 7.82 11.08 -1.06
C MET A 319 8.62 12.38 -1.21
N MET A 320 9.73 12.50 -0.50
CA MET A 320 10.64 13.63 -0.60
C MET A 320 12.00 13.21 -1.14
N ILE A 321 12.72 14.15 -1.72
CA ILE A 321 14.04 13.98 -2.27
C ILE A 321 14.92 15.19 -1.93
N LYS A 322 16.08 14.89 -1.34
CA LYS A 322 17.15 15.88 -1.15
C LYS A 322 18.16 15.83 -2.30
N ASP A 323 18.47 14.63 -2.76
CA ASP A 323 19.36 14.33 -3.88
C ASP A 323 19.12 12.88 -4.34
N GLN A 324 19.81 12.43 -5.38
CA GLN A 324 19.60 11.13 -6.03
C GLN A 324 19.81 9.90 -5.13
N ASP A 325 20.46 10.05 -3.97
CA ASP A 325 20.69 8.97 -3.01
C ASP A 325 19.84 9.11 -1.73
N HIS A 326 19.28 10.28 -1.47
CA HIS A 326 18.51 10.60 -0.27
C HIS A 326 17.04 10.90 -0.59
N VAL A 327 16.25 9.82 -0.65
CA VAL A 327 14.77 9.85 -0.76
C VAL A 327 14.14 9.56 0.61
N TYR A 328 12.95 10.08 0.87
CA TYR A 328 12.21 9.89 2.13
C TYR A 328 10.74 9.52 1.85
N LEU A 329 10.21 8.48 2.49
CA LEU A 329 8.76 8.23 2.53
C LEU A 329 8.14 9.02 3.68
N ILE A 330 7.12 9.81 3.38
CA ILE A 330 6.38 10.63 4.35
C ILE A 330 4.91 10.19 4.41
N ASP A 331 4.18 10.73 5.39
CA ASP A 331 2.74 10.47 5.58
C ASP A 331 2.40 8.98 5.84
N MET A 332 3.31 8.31 6.55
CA MET A 332 3.22 6.88 6.86
C MET A 332 2.16 6.53 7.91
N ASP A 333 1.49 7.50 8.54
CA ASP A 333 0.44 7.26 9.55
C ASP A 333 -0.90 6.80 8.95
N SER A 334 -1.03 6.84 7.62
CA SER A 334 -2.22 6.41 6.91
C SER A 334 -2.19 4.95 6.45
N VAL A 335 -1.02 4.29 6.45
CA VAL A 335 -0.79 2.94 5.88
C VAL A 335 -1.75 1.86 6.42
N GLN A 336 -1.91 0.78 5.67
CA GLN A 336 -2.63 -0.40 6.13
C GLN A 336 -1.68 -1.32 6.89
N ILE A 337 -2.11 -1.73 8.08
CA ILE A 337 -1.38 -2.67 8.93
C ILE A 337 -2.39 -3.69 9.44
N GLU A 338 -2.16 -4.95 9.11
CA GLU A 338 -3.03 -6.05 9.51
C GLU A 338 -4.49 -5.80 9.10
N ASP A 339 -5.41 -5.77 10.06
CA ASP A 339 -6.84 -5.55 9.87
C ASP A 339 -7.26 -4.07 9.81
N MET A 340 -6.32 -3.13 9.94
CA MET A 340 -6.57 -1.69 9.92
C MET A 340 -6.29 -1.11 8.53
N PRO A 341 -7.31 -0.67 7.78
CA PRO A 341 -7.19 -0.23 6.39
C PRO A 341 -6.44 1.10 6.26
N CYS A 342 -5.97 1.39 5.05
CA CYS A 342 -5.50 2.73 4.69
C CYS A 342 -6.68 3.55 4.13
N PRO A 343 -7.16 4.59 4.82
CA PRO A 343 -8.41 5.29 4.49
C PRO A 343 -8.27 6.32 3.35
N VAL A 344 -7.06 6.52 2.84
CA VAL A 344 -6.73 7.49 1.80
C VAL A 344 -6.20 6.76 0.57
N GLY A 345 -6.23 7.46 -0.57
CA GLY A 345 -5.70 6.95 -1.83
C GLY A 345 -5.87 8.00 -2.91
N THR A 346 -5.03 7.92 -3.92
CA THR A 346 -5.06 8.83 -5.07
C THR A 346 -5.43 8.03 -6.30
N GLU A 347 -6.58 8.35 -6.89
CA GLU A 347 -7.23 7.54 -7.93
C GLU A 347 -6.28 7.15 -9.07
N GLU A 348 -5.49 8.11 -9.55
CA GLU A 348 -4.51 7.94 -10.65
C GLU A 348 -3.46 6.85 -10.37
N TYR A 349 -3.09 6.66 -9.10
CA TYR A 349 -2.13 5.64 -8.66
C TYR A 349 -2.82 4.38 -8.12
N THR A 350 -4.13 4.44 -7.87
CA THR A 350 -4.88 3.36 -7.22
C THR A 350 -5.41 2.39 -8.26
N SER A 351 -5.33 1.10 -7.99
CA SER A 351 -5.85 0.08 -8.92
C SER A 351 -7.35 0.27 -9.18
N PRO A 352 -7.82 0.21 -10.44
CA PRO A 352 -9.20 0.57 -10.80
C PRO A 352 -10.29 -0.22 -10.06
N GLU A 353 -10.01 -1.46 -9.66
CA GLU A 353 -10.90 -2.30 -8.88
C GLU A 353 -11.24 -1.75 -7.48
N LEU A 354 -10.52 -0.74 -6.99
CA LEU A 354 -10.77 -0.09 -5.71
C LEU A 354 -11.52 1.24 -5.82
N TRP A 355 -11.72 1.79 -7.01
CA TRP A 355 -12.23 3.16 -7.18
C TRP A 355 -13.66 3.38 -6.71
N ASP A 356 -14.48 2.33 -6.73
CA ASP A 356 -15.89 2.41 -6.33
C ASP A 356 -16.09 2.06 -4.85
N PHE A 357 -14.99 1.86 -4.10
CA PHE A 357 -15.01 1.57 -2.68
C PHE A 357 -14.50 2.76 -1.86
N SER A 358 -15.11 2.95 -0.68
CA SER A 358 -14.49 3.75 0.38
C SER A 358 -13.25 3.00 0.88
N PHE A 359 -12.09 3.66 0.85
CA PHE A 359 -10.83 3.04 1.29
C PHE A 359 -10.82 2.68 2.78
N SER A 360 -11.71 3.26 3.59
CA SER A 360 -11.91 2.89 4.99
C SER A 360 -12.65 1.56 5.16
N ASP A 361 -13.31 1.06 4.11
CA ASP A 361 -14.18 -0.13 4.16
C ASP A 361 -13.56 -1.36 3.49
N VAL A 362 -12.36 -1.24 2.92
CA VAL A 362 -11.68 -2.31 2.18
C VAL A 362 -10.24 -2.48 2.62
N LEU A 363 -9.81 -3.73 2.76
CA LEU A 363 -8.40 -4.08 2.91
C LEU A 363 -7.79 -4.29 1.54
N ARG A 364 -6.70 -3.58 1.28
CA ARG A 364 -5.88 -3.74 0.08
C ARG A 364 -5.05 -5.01 0.19
N LYS A 365 -4.60 -5.49 -0.97
CA LYS A 365 -3.79 -6.70 -1.18
C LYS A 365 -2.47 -6.32 -1.83
N PRO A 366 -1.42 -7.16 -1.75
CA PRO A 366 -0.13 -6.90 -2.41
C PRO A 366 -0.27 -6.52 -3.90
N VAL A 367 -1.19 -7.17 -4.62
CA VAL A 367 -1.44 -6.90 -6.05
C VAL A 367 -1.92 -5.48 -6.35
N HIS A 368 -2.55 -4.81 -5.38
CA HIS A 368 -2.95 -3.40 -5.54
C HIS A 368 -1.74 -2.46 -5.46
N GLU A 369 -0.75 -2.79 -4.61
CA GLU A 369 0.50 -2.02 -4.51
C GLU A 369 1.38 -2.25 -5.74
N ASP A 370 1.37 -3.45 -6.33
CA ASP A 370 2.07 -3.76 -7.58
C ASP A 370 1.62 -2.84 -8.73
N TYR A 371 0.30 -2.58 -8.82
CA TYR A 371 -0.24 -1.61 -9.77
C TYR A 371 0.28 -0.19 -9.48
N SER A 372 0.18 0.26 -8.23
CA SER A 372 0.64 1.60 -7.84
C SER A 372 2.13 1.80 -8.08
N CYS A 373 2.95 0.76 -7.86
CA CYS A 373 4.37 0.77 -8.13
C CYS A 373 4.66 0.90 -9.63
N ALA A 374 3.92 0.19 -10.50
CA ALA A 374 4.08 0.32 -11.95
C ALA A 374 3.84 1.77 -12.40
N ILE A 375 2.74 2.39 -11.96
CA ILE A 375 2.43 3.80 -12.24
C ILE A 375 3.55 4.72 -11.73
N LEU A 376 3.97 4.54 -10.46
CA LEU A 376 5.00 5.37 -9.86
C LEU A 376 6.34 5.29 -10.60
N VAL A 377 6.79 4.08 -10.94
CA VAL A 377 8.05 3.84 -11.66
C VAL A 377 8.01 4.52 -13.02
N PHE A 378 6.89 4.41 -13.74
CA PHE A 378 6.68 5.13 -14.99
C PHE A 378 6.75 6.64 -14.79
N CYS A 379 5.95 7.19 -13.86
CA CYS A 379 5.88 8.63 -13.60
C CYS A 379 7.25 9.23 -13.28
N ILE A 380 8.07 8.57 -12.46
CA ILE A 380 9.41 9.08 -12.14
C ILE A 380 10.35 9.00 -13.36
N LEU A 381 10.38 7.86 -14.09
CA LEU A 381 11.21 7.72 -15.29
C LEU A 381 10.83 8.71 -16.40
N PHE A 382 9.54 9.06 -16.50
CA PHE A 382 9.00 10.02 -17.46
C PHE A 382 8.80 11.41 -16.85
N CYS A 383 9.50 11.72 -15.75
CA CYS A 383 9.59 13.03 -15.14
C CYS A 383 8.24 13.72 -14.86
N GLY A 384 7.25 12.94 -14.40
CA GLY A 384 5.92 13.40 -14.02
C GLY A 384 4.80 12.96 -14.94
N GLN A 385 5.13 12.44 -16.14
CA GLN A 385 4.12 12.03 -17.10
C GLN A 385 3.41 10.74 -16.65
N HIS A 386 2.08 10.76 -16.70
CA HIS A 386 1.28 9.56 -16.43
C HIS A 386 1.32 8.58 -17.63
N PRO A 387 1.35 7.25 -17.42
CA PRO A 387 1.45 6.29 -18.52
C PRO A 387 0.30 6.34 -19.52
N TYR A 388 -0.90 6.71 -19.07
CA TYR A 388 -2.09 6.84 -19.93
C TYR A 388 -2.31 8.25 -20.48
N SER A 389 -1.36 9.18 -20.30
CA SER A 389 -1.47 10.51 -20.91
C SER A 389 -1.18 10.46 -22.40
N GLN A 390 -2.07 11.04 -23.20
CA GLN A 390 -1.99 10.98 -24.66
C GLN A 390 -2.44 12.28 -25.32
N ARG A 391 -1.96 12.47 -26.54
CA ARG A 391 -2.49 13.45 -27.48
C ARG A 391 -3.82 12.95 -28.02
N PHE A 392 -4.81 13.84 -28.05
CA PHE A 392 -6.15 13.52 -28.55
C PHE A 392 -6.82 12.36 -27.79
N GLY A 393 -6.45 12.18 -26.52
CA GLY A 393 -7.09 11.23 -25.62
C GLY A 393 -8.52 11.62 -25.26
N LYS A 394 -9.13 10.79 -24.41
CA LYS A 394 -10.45 10.98 -23.82
C LYS A 394 -10.50 12.22 -22.93
N GLU A 395 -11.71 12.58 -22.51
CA GLU A 395 -11.95 13.74 -21.66
C GLU A 395 -11.31 13.57 -20.28
N THR A 396 -11.29 12.33 -19.76
CA THR A 396 -10.75 12.04 -18.43
C THR A 396 -9.66 10.98 -18.45
N LEU A 397 -8.68 11.12 -17.56
CA LEU A 397 -7.64 10.11 -17.34
C LEU A 397 -8.23 8.78 -16.87
N ARG A 398 -9.34 8.84 -16.11
CA ARG A 398 -10.09 7.68 -15.62
C ARG A 398 -10.52 6.77 -16.78
N GLU A 399 -11.09 7.35 -17.85
CA GLU A 399 -11.52 6.60 -19.04
C GLU A 399 -10.33 5.90 -19.72
N GLU A 400 -9.20 6.58 -19.84
CA GLU A 400 -8.01 6.01 -20.49
C GLU A 400 -7.41 4.83 -19.72
N ILE A 401 -7.42 4.92 -18.39
CA ILE A 401 -6.97 3.83 -17.51
C ILE A 401 -7.91 2.63 -17.66
N ILE A 402 -9.23 2.83 -17.70
CA ILE A 402 -10.21 1.74 -17.85
C ILE A 402 -10.04 1.06 -19.22
N GLU A 403 -9.84 1.84 -20.28
CA GLU A 403 -9.63 1.33 -21.65
C GLU A 403 -8.22 0.75 -21.85
N LYS A 404 -7.32 0.86 -20.86
CA LYS A 404 -5.91 0.46 -20.96
C LYS A 404 -5.24 1.05 -22.20
N SER A 405 -5.50 2.33 -22.41
CA SER A 405 -5.13 3.07 -23.61
C SER A 405 -3.70 3.61 -23.43
N PHE A 406 -2.72 2.73 -23.62
CA PHE A 406 -1.30 3.05 -23.45
C PHE A 406 -0.70 3.49 -24.80
N PRO A 407 -0.16 4.72 -24.93
CA PRO A 407 0.19 5.30 -26.25
C PRO A 407 1.57 4.88 -26.79
N TYR A 408 2.43 4.27 -25.98
CA TYR A 408 3.80 3.89 -26.39
C TYR A 408 3.81 2.51 -27.07
N ILE A 409 3.32 2.47 -28.31
CA ILE A 409 3.26 1.27 -29.15
C ILE A 409 4.23 1.35 -30.35
N SER A 410 4.72 0.19 -30.80
CA SER A 410 5.62 0.07 -31.96
C SER A 410 4.92 0.34 -33.30
N ASP A 411 3.61 0.16 -33.37
CA ASP A 411 2.85 0.26 -34.62
C ASP A 411 2.40 1.71 -34.88
N HIS A 412 3.23 2.45 -35.61
CA HIS A 412 2.98 3.85 -36.00
C HIS A 412 2.06 3.99 -37.23
N CYS A 413 0.94 3.27 -37.27
CA CYS A 413 -0.08 3.50 -38.29
C CYS A 413 -0.97 4.69 -37.87
N GLY A 414 -0.48 5.92 -38.03
CA GLY A 414 -1.22 7.16 -37.74
C GLY A 414 -0.40 8.25 -37.06
N GLU A 415 -1.08 9.31 -36.59
CA GLU A 415 -0.46 10.34 -35.76
C GLU A 415 -0.08 9.77 -34.38
N SER A 416 1.12 10.08 -33.90
CA SER A 416 1.58 9.62 -32.58
C SER A 416 0.71 10.19 -31.46
N LEU A 417 0.20 9.29 -30.61
CA LEU A 417 -0.55 9.61 -29.41
C LEU A 417 0.35 10.01 -28.24
N ILE A 418 1.68 9.84 -28.35
CA ILE A 418 2.62 10.17 -27.27
C ILE A 418 2.64 11.70 -27.05
N PRO A 419 2.59 12.19 -25.80
CA PRO A 419 2.69 13.61 -25.49
C PRO A 419 3.93 14.29 -26.09
N ILE A 420 3.81 15.56 -26.46
CA ILE A 420 4.94 16.37 -26.93
C ILE A 420 5.87 16.65 -25.74
N GLY A 421 7.18 16.64 -25.97
CA GLY A 421 8.19 16.91 -24.93
C GLY A 421 9.39 15.95 -24.91
N GLY A 422 9.53 15.09 -25.92
CA GLY A 422 10.63 14.11 -26.01
C GLY A 422 10.37 12.83 -25.20
N TYR A 423 9.14 12.57 -24.78
CA TYR A 423 8.78 11.34 -24.07
C TYR A 423 8.92 10.09 -24.93
N ASP A 424 8.78 10.20 -26.26
CA ASP A 424 9.11 9.14 -27.21
C ASP A 424 10.60 8.76 -27.13
N LYS A 425 11.47 9.75 -26.96
CA LYS A 425 12.92 9.55 -26.84
C LYS A 425 13.32 8.96 -25.49
N ILE A 426 12.63 9.38 -24.42
CA ILE A 426 12.73 8.75 -23.10
C ILE A 426 12.38 7.27 -23.20
N TRP A 427 11.29 6.94 -23.91
CA TRP A 427 10.85 5.56 -24.15
C TRP A 427 11.87 4.75 -24.96
N ASP A 428 12.36 5.30 -26.07
CA ASP A 428 13.36 4.66 -26.92
C ASP A 428 14.68 4.39 -26.18
N ALA A 429 15.02 5.23 -25.19
CA ALA A 429 16.21 5.11 -24.34
C ALA A 429 16.03 4.19 -23.12
N LEU A 430 14.93 3.42 -23.02
CA LEU A 430 14.74 2.38 -22.01
C LEU A 430 15.26 1.02 -22.49
N THR A 431 15.59 0.14 -21.55
CA THR A 431 15.91 -1.26 -21.86
C THR A 431 14.72 -1.98 -22.50
N GLU A 432 14.98 -3.03 -23.28
CA GLU A 432 13.93 -3.87 -23.86
C GLU A 432 13.03 -4.46 -22.76
N ARG A 433 13.62 -4.91 -21.65
CA ARG A 433 12.90 -5.44 -20.50
C ARG A 433 11.92 -4.42 -19.91
N LEU A 434 12.35 -3.18 -19.67
CA LEU A 434 11.46 -2.14 -19.12
C LEU A 434 10.33 -1.80 -20.08
N ARG A 435 10.61 -1.67 -21.39
CA ARG A 435 9.58 -1.43 -22.40
C ARG A 435 8.56 -2.56 -22.43
N SER A 436 9.02 -3.81 -22.42
CA SER A 436 8.14 -4.98 -22.37
C SER A 436 7.29 -5.00 -21.10
N MET A 437 7.88 -4.78 -19.93
CA MET A 437 7.14 -4.76 -18.66
C MET A 437 6.09 -3.64 -18.63
N PHE A 438 6.41 -2.43 -19.08
CA PHE A 438 5.42 -1.34 -19.14
C PHE A 438 4.30 -1.62 -20.13
N PHE A 439 4.62 -2.17 -21.29
CA PHE A 439 3.62 -2.57 -22.28
C PHE A 439 2.67 -3.62 -21.68
N GLU A 440 3.20 -4.69 -21.10
CA GLU A 440 2.39 -5.74 -20.46
C GLU A 440 1.55 -5.19 -19.30
N ALA A 441 2.13 -4.32 -18.46
CA ALA A 441 1.45 -3.75 -17.30
C ALA A 441 0.29 -2.83 -17.71
N PHE A 442 0.51 -1.91 -18.65
CA PHE A 442 -0.48 -0.88 -18.98
C PHE A 442 -1.39 -1.23 -20.14
N ARG A 443 -0.97 -2.09 -21.07
CA ARG A 443 -1.81 -2.53 -22.19
C ARG A 443 -2.59 -3.80 -21.86
N ASN A 444 -1.89 -4.81 -21.35
CA ASN A 444 -2.50 -6.12 -21.08
C ASN A 444 -3.03 -6.21 -19.63
N GLY A 445 -2.55 -5.36 -18.74
CA GLY A 445 -2.95 -5.36 -17.32
C GLY A 445 -2.19 -6.39 -16.50
N ALA A 446 -0.99 -6.79 -16.93
CA ALA A 446 -0.11 -7.61 -16.11
C ALA A 446 0.22 -6.89 -14.79
N ARG A 447 0.54 -7.68 -13.77
CA ARG A 447 0.94 -7.20 -12.44
C ARG A 447 2.32 -7.77 -12.17
N PHE A 448 3.30 -6.88 -12.04
CA PHE A 448 4.67 -7.23 -11.69
C PHE A 448 4.93 -6.79 -10.26
N GLU A 449 5.57 -7.65 -9.49
CA GLU A 449 5.93 -7.37 -8.11
C GLU A 449 6.92 -6.19 -8.04
N THR A 450 6.89 -5.45 -6.94
CA THR A 450 7.83 -4.33 -6.70
C THR A 450 9.30 -4.74 -6.93
N ILE A 451 9.65 -5.98 -6.58
CA ILE A 451 11.01 -6.51 -6.75
C ILE A 451 11.41 -6.73 -8.21
N GLU A 452 10.44 -7.04 -9.08
CA GLU A 452 10.69 -7.22 -10.52
C GLU A 452 11.00 -5.88 -11.19
N TRP A 453 10.28 -4.82 -10.80
CA TRP A 453 10.62 -3.46 -11.20
C TRP A 453 12.01 -3.06 -10.69
N TYR A 454 12.35 -3.40 -9.45
CA TYR A 454 13.68 -3.12 -8.89
C TYR A 454 14.80 -3.81 -9.69
N ASP A 455 14.62 -5.08 -10.07
CA ASP A 455 15.59 -5.79 -10.91
C ASP A 455 15.73 -5.16 -12.30
N ALA A 456 14.62 -4.81 -12.96
CA ALA A 456 14.65 -4.17 -14.27
C ALA A 456 15.31 -2.77 -14.22
N ILE A 457 15.10 -2.03 -13.13
CA ILE A 457 15.75 -0.74 -12.89
C ILE A 457 17.25 -0.90 -12.61
N ASN A 458 17.68 -1.94 -11.90
CA ASN A 458 19.10 -2.22 -11.69
C ASN A 458 19.81 -2.64 -12.98
N GLU A 459 19.13 -3.41 -13.84
CA GLU A 459 19.61 -3.74 -15.18
C GLU A 459 19.83 -2.46 -16.00
N TYR A 460 18.83 -1.57 -16.02
CA TYR A 460 18.93 -0.29 -16.72
C TYR A 460 20.06 0.59 -16.16
N ALA A 461 20.20 0.67 -14.83
CA ALA A 461 21.30 1.37 -14.20
C ALA A 461 22.66 0.83 -14.66
N GLY A 462 22.82 -0.49 -14.71
CA GLY A 462 24.05 -1.13 -15.17
C GLY A 462 24.37 -0.86 -16.64
N GLU A 463 23.36 -0.80 -17.52
CA GLU A 463 23.53 -0.42 -18.93
C GLU A 463 23.94 1.04 -19.10
N LEU A 464 23.35 1.94 -18.30
CA LEU A 464 23.73 3.35 -18.29
C LEU A 464 25.18 3.53 -17.82
N GLU A 465 25.58 2.84 -16.75
CA GLU A 465 26.95 2.89 -16.22
C GLU A 465 27.99 2.36 -17.23
N LYS A 466 27.66 1.28 -17.94
CA LYS A 466 28.51 0.67 -18.97
C LYS A 466 28.55 1.46 -20.28
N LYS A 467 27.77 2.53 -20.39
CA LYS A 467 27.55 3.28 -21.63
C LYS A 467 27.10 2.37 -22.80
N ALA A 468 26.13 1.50 -22.55
CA ALA A 468 25.67 0.50 -23.52
C ALA A 468 24.88 1.06 -24.72
N PHE A 469 24.31 2.27 -24.61
CA PHE A 469 23.55 2.92 -25.66
C PHE A 469 24.50 3.64 -26.63
N CYS A 470 24.34 3.37 -27.93
CA CYS A 470 25.17 3.98 -28.97
C CYS A 470 24.99 5.50 -29.06
N ASP A 471 23.80 5.99 -28.71
CA ASP A 471 23.44 7.40 -28.78
C ASP A 471 23.79 8.14 -27.48
N PRO A 472 24.71 9.12 -27.51
CA PRO A 472 25.05 9.92 -26.33
C PRO A 472 23.88 10.70 -25.74
N GLU A 473 22.85 11.02 -26.53
CA GLU A 473 21.67 11.74 -26.03
C GLU A 473 20.81 10.88 -25.10
N ALA A 474 20.89 9.54 -25.20
CA ALA A 474 20.17 8.62 -24.31
C ALA A 474 20.56 8.76 -22.83
N TYR A 475 21.70 9.40 -22.52
CA TYR A 475 22.18 9.64 -21.16
C TYR A 475 21.68 10.95 -20.56
N ARG A 476 21.20 11.89 -21.39
CA ARG A 476 20.67 13.19 -20.95
C ARG A 476 19.30 13.02 -20.32
N LEU A 477 18.98 13.89 -19.36
CA LEU A 477 17.70 13.86 -18.64
C LEU A 477 16.48 13.83 -19.58
N PHE A 478 16.54 14.61 -20.65
CA PHE A 478 15.56 14.66 -21.75
C PHE A 478 16.29 14.44 -23.08
N PRO A 479 16.36 13.21 -23.61
CA PRO A 479 17.06 12.91 -24.85
C PRO A 479 16.42 13.64 -26.05
N HIS A 480 17.24 14.29 -26.88
CA HIS A 480 16.82 14.99 -28.11
C HIS A 480 15.75 16.07 -27.96
N THR A 481 15.50 16.55 -26.74
CA THR A 481 14.60 17.69 -26.51
C THR A 481 15.41 18.98 -26.60
N ASP A 482 15.11 19.83 -27.58
CA ASP A 482 15.69 21.17 -27.65
C ASP A 482 14.98 22.08 -26.64
N LEU A 483 15.57 22.21 -25.46
CA LEU A 483 15.09 23.08 -24.39
C LEU A 483 15.43 24.56 -24.63
N THR A 484 16.16 24.87 -25.72
CA THR A 484 16.62 26.24 -26.03
C THR A 484 15.66 27.01 -26.96
N HIS A 485 14.81 26.31 -27.72
CA HIS A 485 13.80 26.95 -28.57
C HIS A 485 12.51 27.24 -27.81
N ARG A 486 12.48 28.41 -27.17
CA ARG A 486 11.25 29.09 -26.73
C ARG A 486 10.47 29.56 -27.96
N GLU A 487 9.30 29.00 -28.23
CA GLU A 487 8.31 29.70 -29.05
C GLU A 487 7.74 30.86 -28.21
N GLU A 488 8.36 32.04 -28.33
CA GLU A 488 7.67 33.30 -28.03
C GLU A 488 6.62 33.54 -29.13
N ASP A 489 5.46 32.87 -29.03
CA ASP A 489 4.28 33.27 -29.80
C ASP A 489 3.72 34.57 -29.19
N SER A 490 4.38 35.69 -29.51
CA SER A 490 4.02 37.04 -29.08
C SER A 490 2.78 37.60 -29.81
N SER A 491 1.99 36.75 -30.46
CA SER A 491 0.84 37.17 -31.27
C SER A 491 -0.52 36.68 -30.73
N LYS A 492 -0.55 35.98 -29.61
CA LYS A 492 -1.79 35.64 -28.88
C LYS A 492 -1.79 36.34 -27.53
N PRO A 493 -2.93 36.92 -27.07
CA PRO A 493 -3.01 37.42 -25.71
C PRO A 493 -2.61 36.28 -24.77
N LYS A 494 -1.76 36.58 -23.77
CA LYS A 494 -1.35 35.63 -22.73
C LYS A 494 -2.56 35.23 -21.88
N THR A 495 -3.43 34.40 -22.43
CA THR A 495 -4.36 33.59 -21.65
C THR A 495 -3.48 32.48 -21.09
N TYR A 496 -2.98 32.68 -19.87
CA TYR A 496 -2.55 31.56 -19.04
C TYR A 496 -3.70 30.56 -19.06
N LYS A 497 -3.55 29.45 -19.79
CA LYS A 497 -4.40 28.29 -19.59
C LYS A 497 -4.07 27.83 -18.18
N LYS A 498 -4.92 28.22 -17.22
CA LYS A 498 -5.02 27.59 -15.90
C LYS A 498 -4.84 26.09 -16.12
N SER A 499 -3.89 25.49 -15.40
CA SER A 499 -3.75 24.05 -15.45
C SER A 499 -5.10 23.42 -15.11
N LEU A 500 -5.43 22.30 -15.76
CA LEU A 500 -6.67 21.54 -15.51
C LEU A 500 -6.89 21.30 -13.99
N ARG A 501 -5.78 21.21 -13.25
CA ARG A 501 -5.68 21.14 -11.79
C ARG A 501 -6.32 22.33 -11.05
N GLU A 502 -6.14 23.57 -11.50
CA GLU A 502 -6.77 24.75 -10.88
C GLU A 502 -8.26 24.87 -11.21
N ALA A 503 -8.68 24.42 -12.40
CA ALA A 503 -10.09 24.42 -12.78
C ALA A 503 -10.91 23.41 -11.95
N ILE A 504 -10.30 22.26 -11.61
CA ILE A 504 -10.91 21.22 -10.77
C ILE A 504 -10.95 21.64 -9.28
N LEU A 505 -9.92 22.35 -8.80
CA LEU A 505 -9.89 22.89 -7.43
C LEU A 505 -10.90 24.03 -7.21
N GLN A 506 -11.17 24.87 -8.22
CA GLN A 506 -12.16 25.94 -8.10
C GLN A 506 -13.62 25.45 -8.24
N ALA A 507 -13.86 24.35 -8.95
CA ALA A 507 -15.18 23.72 -9.02
C ALA A 507 -15.60 23.06 -7.69
N SER A 508 -14.62 22.68 -6.86
CA SER A 508 -14.83 22.10 -5.52
C SER A 508 -14.82 23.14 -4.39
N SER A 509 -14.44 24.40 -4.67
CA SER A 509 -14.42 25.51 -3.70
C SER A 509 -15.46 26.60 -3.97
N GLY A 510 -16.49 26.30 -4.77
CA GLY A 510 -17.52 27.25 -5.21
C GLY A 510 -18.80 27.25 -4.37
N LEU A 511 -18.73 27.14 -3.05
CA LEU A 511 -19.82 27.49 -2.14
C LEU A 511 -19.23 28.11 -0.87
N SER A 512 -19.74 29.29 -0.49
CA SER A 512 -19.26 30.26 0.53
C SER A 512 -18.16 31.20 0.00
N GLU A 513 -18.25 32.54 0.03
CA GLU A 513 -18.97 33.45 0.91
C GLU A 513 -19.08 34.86 0.25
N ASN A 514 -20.23 35.54 0.46
CA ASN A 514 -20.37 36.94 0.91
C ASN A 514 -21.83 37.36 0.74
N GLU A 515 -22.64 37.14 1.77
CA GLU A 515 -22.92 38.05 2.89
C GLU A 515 -24.02 39.07 2.58
N SER A 516 -25.17 38.88 3.22
CA SER A 516 -25.79 39.94 4.04
C SER A 516 -27.03 39.42 4.79
N GLY A 517 -27.03 39.62 6.11
CA GLY A 517 -28.23 40.05 6.83
C GLY A 517 -29.24 39.00 7.31
N ARG A 518 -29.05 38.57 8.57
CA ARG A 518 -30.11 38.41 9.60
C ARG A 518 -31.24 37.38 9.38
N SER A 519 -31.06 36.27 10.12
CA SER A 519 -31.95 35.73 11.18
C SER A 519 -33.30 35.08 10.80
N VAL A 520 -33.43 33.77 11.12
CA VAL A 520 -34.35 33.18 12.12
C VAL A 520 -34.94 31.80 11.70
N SER A 521 -34.70 30.82 12.58
CA SER A 521 -35.43 29.59 12.98
C SER A 521 -36.12 28.62 11.99
N TYR A 522 -35.86 27.34 12.26
CA TYR A 522 -36.55 26.12 11.79
C TYR A 522 -38.09 26.15 11.91
N PRO A 523 -38.82 25.40 11.06
CA PRO A 523 -40.27 25.22 11.23
C PRO A 523 -40.59 23.98 12.08
N ASP A 524 -41.43 24.18 13.09
CA ASP A 524 -42.17 23.12 13.78
C ASP A 524 -43.60 23.02 13.22
N HIS A 525 -44.02 21.77 13.00
CA HIS A 525 -45.35 21.19 13.19
C HIS A 525 -46.64 21.84 12.63
N MET A 526 -47.30 21.01 11.81
CA MET A 526 -48.72 20.62 11.80
C MET A 526 -49.87 21.66 11.72
N MET A 527 -50.71 21.43 10.70
CA MET A 527 -52.19 21.49 10.68
C MET A 527 -52.90 22.83 10.95
N TYR A 528 -53.51 23.44 9.92
CA TYR A 528 -54.98 23.42 9.72
C TYR A 528 -55.42 24.19 8.46
N ASN A 529 -56.47 23.65 7.83
CA ASN A 529 -57.29 24.22 6.75
C ASN A 529 -57.77 25.66 7.01
N ASN A 530 -57.83 26.50 5.98
CA ASN A 530 -59.11 26.88 5.35
C ASN A 530 -58.98 27.91 4.21
N GLN A 531 -59.56 27.53 3.06
CA GLN A 531 -60.55 28.28 2.28
C GLN A 531 -60.35 29.80 2.03
N SER A 532 -60.12 30.10 0.75
CA SER A 532 -61.12 30.69 -0.17
C SER A 532 -60.84 32.07 -0.79
N LYS A 533 -61.32 32.14 -2.05
CA LYS A 533 -61.81 33.29 -2.86
C LYS A 533 -60.75 34.16 -3.53
N SER A 534 -60.66 34.05 -4.86
CA SER A 534 -61.41 34.83 -5.90
C SER A 534 -60.52 35.98 -6.37
N SER A 535 -60.37 36.41 -7.62
CA SER A 535 -61.12 36.45 -8.88
C SER A 535 -60.16 37.27 -9.80
N GLY A 536 -60.11 37.27 -11.12
CA GLY A 536 -60.95 36.81 -12.22
C GLY A 536 -60.48 37.58 -13.48
N ASN A 537 -60.82 37.02 -14.64
CA ASN A 537 -60.88 37.62 -15.99
C ASN A 537 -59.57 37.98 -16.72
N ALA A 538 -59.43 37.89 -18.05
CA ALA A 538 -60.06 37.19 -19.19
C ALA A 538 -59.40 37.77 -20.48
N VAL A 539 -59.69 37.19 -21.65
CA VAL A 539 -59.57 37.73 -23.05
C VAL A 539 -58.25 37.37 -23.80
N THR A 540 -58.16 36.28 -24.59
CA THR A 540 -58.51 36.05 -26.05
C THR A 540 -57.61 36.80 -27.06
N LEU A 541 -57.16 36.33 -28.24
CA LEU A 541 -57.42 35.19 -29.16
C LEU A 541 -56.29 35.13 -30.25
N ASN A 542 -56.06 33.93 -30.79
CA ASN A 542 -55.77 33.49 -32.18
C ASN A 542 -54.64 34.07 -33.08
N HIS A 543 -53.85 33.16 -33.68
CA HIS A 543 -53.88 32.67 -35.09
C HIS A 543 -52.48 32.09 -35.46
N SER A 544 -52.29 30.77 -35.69
CA SER A 544 -52.60 29.90 -36.85
C SER A 544 -51.33 29.45 -37.59
N SER A 545 -51.10 28.13 -37.65
CA SER A 545 -50.23 27.42 -38.61
C SER A 545 -50.88 27.36 -40.01
N PRO A 546 -50.18 26.94 -41.07
CA PRO A 546 -50.32 25.52 -41.47
C PRO A 546 -49.08 24.85 -42.10
N ASP A 547 -49.22 23.52 -42.14
CA ASP A 547 -48.37 22.44 -42.65
C ASP A 547 -48.12 22.41 -44.19
N ILE A 548 -47.18 21.57 -44.65
CA ILE A 548 -47.41 20.28 -45.37
C ILE A 548 -46.19 19.84 -46.24
N ALA A 549 -45.73 18.60 -45.96
CA ALA A 549 -45.22 17.46 -46.79
C ALA A 549 -44.38 17.69 -48.08
N GLY A 550 -43.46 16.82 -48.52
CA GLY A 550 -43.08 15.44 -48.19
C GLY A 550 -42.60 14.72 -49.46
N LYS A 551 -41.77 13.67 -49.37
CA LYS A 551 -41.78 12.45 -50.24
C LYS A 551 -40.66 11.46 -49.90
N ALA A 552 -40.97 10.18 -50.16
CA ALA A 552 -40.34 8.95 -49.68
C ALA A 552 -39.74 8.10 -50.82
N SER A 553 -38.89 7.12 -50.48
CA SER A 553 -38.90 5.75 -51.06
C SER A 553 -37.98 4.77 -50.31
N THR A 554 -38.51 3.56 -50.06
CA THR A 554 -38.01 2.36 -49.36
C THR A 554 -37.49 1.29 -50.38
N PRO A 555 -37.34 -0.03 -50.08
CA PRO A 555 -36.56 -0.76 -49.05
C PRO A 555 -35.74 -1.97 -49.63
N CYS A 556 -34.95 -2.68 -48.81
CA CYS A 556 -34.63 -4.12 -48.96
C CYS A 556 -34.08 -4.75 -47.67
N THR A 557 -34.54 -5.96 -47.33
CA THR A 557 -34.13 -6.91 -46.24
C THR A 557 -34.27 -8.35 -46.80
N PRO A 558 -33.96 -9.49 -46.09
CA PRO A 558 -33.05 -9.81 -44.97
C PRO A 558 -32.25 -11.15 -45.11
N SER A 559 -31.33 -11.47 -44.17
CA SER A 559 -31.11 -12.84 -43.63
C SER A 559 -30.32 -12.84 -42.28
N SER A 560 -31.01 -13.18 -41.17
CA SER A 560 -30.82 -14.36 -40.26
C SER A 560 -29.69 -14.27 -39.21
N PHE A 561 -29.96 -13.96 -37.93
CA PHE A 561 -30.51 -14.77 -36.81
C PHE A 561 -29.46 -15.51 -35.96
N ALA A 562 -29.26 -15.04 -34.70
CA ALA A 562 -29.12 -15.87 -33.49
C ALA A 562 -29.31 -14.98 -32.24
N LYS A 563 -30.16 -15.42 -31.31
CA LYS A 563 -30.75 -14.69 -30.18
C LYS A 563 -29.85 -14.68 -28.94
N ARG A 564 -29.92 -13.58 -28.18
CA ARG A 564 -29.63 -13.48 -26.74
C ARG A 564 -30.96 -13.62 -25.97
N GLU A 565 -30.94 -14.33 -24.85
CA GLU A 565 -32.03 -14.35 -23.87
C GLU A 565 -31.51 -13.78 -22.54
N ASP A 566 -32.20 -12.73 -22.09
CA ASP A 566 -32.18 -12.19 -20.73
C ASP A 566 -33.11 -13.03 -19.84
N ILE A 567 -32.69 -13.37 -18.63
CA ILE A 567 -33.57 -13.95 -17.61
C ILE A 567 -33.51 -13.09 -16.36
N GLY A 568 -34.66 -12.50 -16.04
CA GLY A 568 -34.94 -11.77 -14.81
C GLY A 568 -35.10 -12.68 -13.60
N VAL A 569 -34.70 -12.16 -12.46
CA VAL A 569 -34.78 -12.79 -11.14
C VAL A 569 -36.19 -12.61 -10.56
N VAL A 570 -36.84 -13.72 -10.20
CA VAL A 570 -38.03 -13.74 -9.33
C VAL A 570 -37.65 -14.47 -8.04
N LEU A 571 -37.93 -13.81 -6.92
CA LEU A 571 -37.82 -14.30 -5.57
C LEU A 571 -38.91 -15.35 -5.28
N ASP A 572 -38.55 -16.46 -4.66
CA ASP A 572 -39.50 -17.15 -3.79
C ASP A 572 -38.83 -17.81 -2.58
N LYS A 573 -39.49 -17.65 -1.44
CA LYS A 573 -39.16 -18.19 -0.12
C LYS A 573 -39.76 -19.57 0.01
N GLU A 574 -39.03 -20.56 0.52
CA GLU A 574 -39.64 -21.65 1.30
C GLU A 574 -38.62 -22.34 2.23
N ASN A 575 -39.12 -22.72 3.42
CA ASN A 575 -38.40 -23.23 4.58
C ASN A 575 -38.11 -24.75 4.46
N PRO A 576 -37.10 -25.31 5.17
CA PRO A 576 -36.68 -26.70 5.01
C PRO A 576 -37.35 -27.67 6.00
N ALA A 577 -37.48 -28.94 5.59
CA ALA A 577 -37.83 -30.09 6.45
C ALA A 577 -36.69 -31.13 6.46
N PRO A 578 -36.59 -32.00 7.48
CA PRO A 578 -35.31 -32.35 8.11
C PRO A 578 -34.65 -33.63 7.57
N LEU A 579 -33.31 -33.64 7.57
CA LEU A 579 -32.48 -34.80 7.25
C LEU A 579 -32.01 -35.52 8.54
N LYS A 580 -32.12 -36.84 8.46
CA LYS A 580 -31.86 -37.86 9.50
C LYS A 580 -30.38 -38.01 9.85
N ASP A 581 -30.14 -38.41 11.10
CA ASP A 581 -28.89 -38.81 11.74
C ASP A 581 -28.08 -39.90 11.00
N ILE A 582 -26.74 -39.87 11.17
CA ILE A 582 -25.74 -40.97 11.39
C ILE A 582 -24.30 -40.43 11.12
N PRO A 583 -23.20 -40.80 11.84
CA PRO A 583 -22.93 -40.81 13.28
C PRO A 583 -21.67 -39.97 13.68
N LYS A 584 -21.59 -39.57 14.96
CA LYS A 584 -20.47 -38.79 15.52
C LYS A 584 -19.16 -39.61 15.63
N GLN A 585 -18.08 -39.12 15.01
CA GLN A 585 -16.70 -39.48 15.38
C GLN A 585 -16.12 -38.44 16.35
N ARG A 586 -15.48 -38.94 17.41
CA ARG A 586 -14.96 -38.19 18.56
C ARG A 586 -13.68 -37.43 18.22
N SER A 587 -13.75 -36.11 18.00
CA SER A 587 -12.58 -35.22 18.15
C SER A 587 -12.91 -33.80 18.64
N GLY A 588 -14.19 -33.40 18.71
CA GLY A 588 -14.59 -32.01 19.00
C GLY A 588 -14.67 -31.57 20.48
N ARG A 589 -14.33 -32.40 21.47
CA ARG A 589 -14.46 -32.00 22.90
C ARG A 589 -13.23 -31.29 23.49
N VAL A 590 -12.03 -31.55 22.96
CA VAL A 590 -10.80 -30.96 23.49
C VAL A 590 -10.63 -29.52 23.00
N ALA A 591 -10.86 -29.27 21.70
CA ALA A 591 -10.79 -27.92 21.12
C ALA A 591 -11.86 -26.97 21.70
N SER A 592 -13.08 -27.46 21.94
CA SER A 592 -14.15 -26.67 22.58
C SER A 592 -13.86 -26.32 24.04
N PHE A 593 -13.13 -27.18 24.76
CA PHE A 593 -12.71 -26.91 26.14
C PHE A 593 -11.63 -25.83 26.19
N PHE A 594 -10.59 -25.92 25.34
CA PHE A 594 -9.52 -24.92 25.30
C PHE A 594 -10.00 -23.55 24.79
N ALA A 595 -10.94 -23.50 23.85
CA ALA A 595 -11.54 -22.25 23.40
C ALA A 595 -12.36 -21.56 24.51
N LYS A 596 -13.13 -22.34 25.27
CA LYS A 596 -13.87 -21.82 26.44
C LYS A 596 -12.94 -21.41 27.58
N LEU A 597 -11.84 -22.14 27.78
CA LEU A 597 -10.83 -21.80 28.78
C LEU A 597 -10.08 -20.51 28.41
N ARG A 598 -9.71 -20.34 27.13
CA ARG A 598 -9.12 -19.09 26.59
C ARG A 598 -10.08 -17.90 26.77
N TYR A 599 -11.36 -18.07 26.45
CA TYR A 599 -12.37 -17.02 26.65
C TYR A 599 -12.54 -16.63 28.13
N PHE A 600 -12.58 -17.63 29.03
CA PHE A 600 -12.69 -17.41 30.46
C PHE A 600 -11.48 -16.65 31.05
N PHE A 601 -10.25 -17.01 30.64
CA PHE A 601 -9.05 -16.30 31.07
C PHE A 601 -8.95 -14.89 30.47
N PHE A 602 -9.50 -14.67 29.28
CA PHE A 602 -9.53 -13.36 28.63
C PHE A 602 -10.49 -12.40 29.35
N GLU A 603 -11.74 -12.82 29.66
CA GLU A 603 -12.70 -11.96 30.37
C GLU A 603 -12.32 -11.70 31.83
N HIS A 604 -11.70 -12.66 32.51
CA HIS A 604 -11.37 -12.54 33.93
C HIS A 604 -9.91 -12.20 34.22
N ARG A 605 -9.15 -11.72 33.22
CA ARG A 605 -7.71 -11.40 33.34
C ARG A 605 -7.40 -10.46 34.51
N ARG A 606 -8.28 -9.50 34.82
CA ARG A 606 -8.13 -8.59 35.97
C ARG A 606 -8.33 -9.29 37.32
N VAL A 607 -9.26 -10.23 37.40
CA VAL A 607 -9.54 -11.00 38.63
C VAL A 607 -8.41 -12.00 38.89
N LEU A 608 -7.88 -12.64 37.84
CA LEU A 608 -6.74 -13.53 37.97
C LEU A 608 -5.46 -12.79 38.39
N LEU A 609 -5.23 -11.59 37.86
CA LEU A 609 -4.11 -10.75 38.25
C LEU A 609 -4.20 -10.33 39.73
N LEU A 610 -5.40 -9.96 40.19
CA LEU A 610 -5.67 -9.63 41.59
C LEU A 610 -5.46 -10.84 42.52
N ALA A 611 -5.91 -12.03 42.12
CA ALA A 611 -5.69 -13.26 42.88
C ALA A 611 -4.19 -13.61 42.96
N PHE A 612 -3.44 -13.43 41.86
CA PHE A 612 -2.00 -13.67 41.84
C PHE A 612 -1.23 -12.69 42.74
N LEU A 613 -1.59 -11.39 42.70
CA LEU A 613 -1.05 -10.38 43.61
C LEU A 613 -1.37 -10.70 45.08
N LEU A 614 -2.58 -11.20 45.38
CA LEU A 614 -2.96 -11.58 46.74
C LEU A 614 -2.12 -12.76 47.26
N VAL A 615 -1.88 -13.77 46.41
CA VAL A 615 -1.01 -14.91 46.75
C VAL A 615 0.43 -14.44 46.95
N LEU A 616 0.93 -13.55 46.10
CA LEU A 616 2.27 -12.98 46.24
C LEU A 616 2.42 -12.21 47.55
N CYS A 617 1.41 -11.42 47.95
CA CYS A 617 1.38 -10.73 49.24
C CYS A 617 1.35 -11.70 50.42
N ILE A 618 0.59 -12.80 50.34
CA ILE A 618 0.55 -13.82 51.40
C ILE A 618 1.92 -14.51 51.53
N VAL A 619 2.55 -14.90 50.42
CA VAL A 619 3.89 -15.50 50.44
C VAL A 619 4.91 -14.52 51.02
N LEU A 620 4.87 -13.25 50.62
CA LEU A 620 5.75 -12.22 51.15
C LEU A 620 5.56 -12.02 52.66
N MET A 621 4.32 -12.02 53.14
CA MET A 621 3.99 -11.95 54.57
C MET A 621 4.50 -13.17 55.34
N MET A 622 4.44 -14.37 54.76
CA MET A 622 4.99 -15.60 55.37
C MET A 622 6.52 -15.56 55.44
N VAL A 623 7.19 -15.06 54.39
CA VAL A 623 8.65 -14.90 54.37
C VAL A 623 9.08 -13.85 55.40
N ILE A 624 8.38 -12.71 55.50
CA ILE A 624 8.64 -11.69 56.52
C ILE A 624 8.43 -12.28 57.93
N ALA A 625 7.35 -13.03 58.15
CA ALA A 625 7.10 -13.69 59.43
C ALA A 625 8.16 -14.74 59.82
N GLN A 626 8.82 -15.36 58.84
CA GLN A 626 9.97 -16.25 59.06
C GLN A 626 11.27 -15.50 59.34
N ILE A 627 11.43 -14.26 58.86
CA ILE A 627 12.60 -13.41 59.13
C ILE A 627 12.53 -12.79 60.54
N PHE A 628 11.32 -12.57 61.07
CA PHE A 628 11.08 -12.01 62.41
C PHE A 628 10.90 -13.05 63.53
N LYS A 629 10.97 -14.34 63.21
CA LYS A 629 11.10 -15.45 64.16
C LYS A 629 12.56 -15.83 64.30
#